data_AF-A0A915P3K6-F1
#
_entry.id   AF-A0A915P3K6-F1
#
_cell.length_a   1.000
_cell.length_b   1.000
_cell.length_c   1.000
_cell.angle_alpha   90.00
_cell.angle_beta   90.00
_cell.angle_gamma   90.00
#
_symmetry.space_group_name_H-M   'P 1'
#
loop_
_entity.id
_entity.type
_entity.pdbx_description
1 polymer ?
#
loop_
_entity_poly.entity_id
_entity_poly.type
_entity_poly.pdbx_seq_one_letter_code
_entity_poly.pdbx_strand_id
1 'polypeptide(L)'
;MTEEDFDKQLRKAFQELQSQILESREKQKNADVTKAAMKQNIRVAEIVKSQLEQLPKDEDRAVYRIVGRAFLQETRASGLLLYV
;
A
#
# COMPACT_ATOMS: atom_id res chain seq x y z
N MET A 1 1.35 -48.78 -16.42
CA MET A 1 1.79 -47.41 -16.71
C MET A 1 3.01 -47.53 -17.59
N THR A 2 2.94 -47.08 -18.84
CA THR A 2 4.08 -47.16 -19.74
C THR A 2 5.04 -46.00 -19.44
N GLU A 3 6.31 -46.16 -19.79
CA GLU A 3 7.34 -45.13 -19.62
C GLU A 3 6.96 -43.82 -20.34
N GLU A 4 6.30 -43.91 -21.50
CA GLU A 4 5.77 -42.76 -22.23
C GLU A 4 4.67 -41.99 -21.48
N ASP A 5 3.81 -42.69 -20.72
CA ASP A 5 2.74 -42.03 -19.95
C ASP A 5 3.32 -41.27 -18.76
N PHE A 6 4.39 -41.80 -18.14
CA PHE A 6 5.11 -41.14 -17.07
C PHE A 6 5.83 -39.87 -17.56
N ASP A 7 6.51 -39.96 -18.71
CA ASP A 7 7.20 -38.83 -19.33
C ASP A 7 6.24 -37.68 -19.70
N LYS A 8 5.05 -38.02 -20.21
CA LYS A 8 4.00 -37.03 -20.52
C LYS A 8 3.47 -36.35 -19.26
N GLN A 9 3.24 -37.11 -18.18
CA GLN A 9 2.81 -36.55 -16.90
C GLN A 9 3.87 -35.63 -16.30
N LEU A 10 5.15 -36.01 -16.37
CA LEU A 10 6.26 -35.21 -15.87
C LEU A 10 6.37 -33.88 -16.62
N ARG A 11 6.29 -33.91 -17.96
CA ARG A 11 6.28 -32.69 -18.79
C ARG A 11 5.11 -31.77 -18.45
N LYS A 12 3.91 -32.34 -18.26
CA LYS A 12 2.73 -31.58 -17.87
C LYS A 12 2.90 -30.92 -16.50
N ALA A 13 3.40 -31.65 -15.51
CA ALA A 13 3.68 -31.12 -14.18
C ALA A 13 4.73 -29.99 -14.22
N PHE A 14 5.77 -30.11 -15.05
CA PHE A 14 6.75 -29.03 -15.23
C PHE A 14 6.15 -27.79 -15.88
N GLN A 15 5.26 -27.95 -16.87
CA GLN A 15 4.57 -26.82 -17.50
C GLN A 15 3.65 -26.11 -16.51
N GLU A 16 2.88 -26.86 -15.72
CA GLU A 16 2.03 -26.30 -14.67
C GLU A 16 2.87 -25.56 -13.62
N LEU A 17 3.99 -26.12 -13.18
CA LEU A 17 4.90 -25.47 -12.24
C LEU A 17 5.48 -24.17 -12.82
N GLN A 18 5.90 -24.18 -14.08
CA GLN A 18 6.40 -22.97 -14.74
C GLN A 18 5.32 -21.88 -14.81
N SER A 19 4.08 -22.24 -15.14
CA SER A 19 2.94 -21.31 -15.12
C SER A 19 2.73 -20.71 -13.74
N GLN A 20 2.73 -21.54 -12.69
CA GLN A 20 2.56 -21.10 -11.31
C GLN A 20 3.69 -20.15 -10.86
N ILE A 21 4.93 -20.43 -11.26
CA ILE A 21 6.08 -19.55 -10.96
C ILE A 21 5.90 -18.18 -11.61
N LEU A 22 5.45 -18.14 -12.87
CA LEU A 22 5.21 -16.89 -13.58
C LEU A 22 4.11 -16.06 -12.90
N GLU A 23 2.96 -16.69 -12.61
CA GLU A 23 1.85 -16.04 -11.90
C GLU A 23 2.27 -15.52 -10.52
N SER A 24 3.06 -16.31 -9.78
CA SER A 24 3.56 -15.92 -8.46
C SER A 24 4.46 -14.68 -8.54
N ARG A 25 5.35 -14.63 -9.54
CA ARG A 25 6.22 -13.46 -9.77
C ARG A 25 5.44 -12.21 -10.10
N GLU A 26 4.39 -12.32 -10.92
CA GLU A 26 3.52 -11.18 -11.24
C GLU A 26 2.78 -10.66 -10.00
N LYS A 27 2.21 -11.57 -9.20
CA LYS A 27 1.56 -11.21 -7.92
C LYS A 27 2.53 -10.53 -6.96
N GLN A 28 3.76 -11.04 -6.86
CA GLN A 28 4.80 -10.45 -6.02
C GLN A 28 5.17 -9.03 -6.49
N LYS A 29 5.37 -8.84 -7.79
CA LYS A 29 5.67 -7.52 -8.36
C LYS A 29 4.55 -6.50 -8.05
N ASN A 30 3.29 -6.89 -8.20
CA ASN A 30 2.16 -6.03 -7.88
C ASN A 30 2.08 -5.71 -6.37
N ALA A 31 2.38 -6.69 -5.52
CA ALA A 31 2.47 -6.49 -4.08
C ALA A 31 3.58 -5.50 -3.71
N ASP A 32 4.75 -5.58 -4.37
CA ASP A 32 5.87 -4.68 -4.11
C ASP A 32 5.56 -3.23 -4.49
N VAL A 33 4.88 -3.00 -5.63
CA VAL A 33 4.41 -1.65 -6.01
C VAL A 33 3.44 -1.10 -4.96
N THR A 34 2.48 -1.92 -4.54
CA THR A 34 1.49 -1.52 -3.51
C THR A 34 2.17 -1.20 -2.18
N LYS A 35 3.16 -2.03 -1.78
CA LYS A 35 3.96 -1.81 -0.57
C LYS A 35 4.75 -0.51 -0.63
N ALA A 36 5.33 -0.17 -1.78
CA ALA A 36 6.05 1.09 -1.96
C ALA A 36 5.12 2.30 -1.82
N ALA A 37 3.93 2.24 -2.43
CA ALA A 37 2.91 3.29 -2.30
C ALA A 37 2.44 3.45 -0.84
N MET A 38 2.18 2.35 -0.14
CA MET A 38 1.80 2.38 1.29
C MET A 38 2.90 3.00 2.16
N LYS A 39 4.16 2.63 1.94
CA LYS A 39 5.30 3.23 2.67
C LYS A 39 5.40 4.73 2.47
N GLN A 40 5.18 5.19 1.24
CA GLN A 40 5.19 6.62 0.94
C GLN A 40 4.03 7.34 1.64
N ASN A 41 2.83 6.77 1.64
CA ASN A 41 1.67 7.32 2.34
C ASN A 41 1.90 7.41 3.85
N ILE A 42 2.48 6.38 4.47
CA ILE A 42 2.85 6.38 5.89
C ILE A 42 3.86 7.50 6.18
N ARG A 43 4.92 7.63 5.37
CA ARG A 43 5.90 8.70 5.54
C ARG A 43 5.26 10.08 5.46
N VAL A 44 4.37 10.30 4.49
CA VAL A 44 3.65 11.58 4.36
C VAL A 44 2.78 11.84 5.59
N ALA A 45 2.05 10.82 6.07
CA ALA A 45 1.24 10.92 7.28
C ALA A 45 2.08 11.30 8.52
N GLU A 46 3.24 10.66 8.70
CA GLU A 46 4.17 10.96 9.80
C GLU A 46 4.71 12.40 9.73
N ILE A 47 5.07 12.87 8.53
CA ILE A 47 5.53 14.25 8.31
C ILE A 47 4.41 15.24 8.66
N VAL A 48 3.20 15.03 8.13
CA VAL A 48 2.06 15.91 8.39
C VAL A 48 1.72 15.93 9.88
N LYS A 49 1.72 14.76 10.54
CA LYS A 49 1.55 14.65 11.98
C LYS A 49 2.59 15.48 12.74
N SER A 50 3.87 15.32 12.42
CA SER A 50 4.95 16.07 13.07
C SER A 50 4.79 17.59 12.88
N GLN A 51 4.38 18.03 11.68
CA GLN A 51 4.10 19.43 11.42
C GLN A 51 2.92 19.96 12.22
N LEU A 52 1.83 19.18 12.33
CA LEU A 52 0.67 19.53 13.14
C LEU A 52 1.00 19.61 14.64
N GLU A 53 1.88 18.73 15.15
CA GLU A 53 2.34 18.74 16.54
C GLU A 53 3.20 19.97 16.87
N GLN A 54 3.98 20.46 15.88
CA GLN A 54 4.79 21.68 16.02
C GLN A 54 3.94 22.96 16.03
N LEU A 55 2.68 22.91 15.59
CA LEU A 55 1.81 24.07 15.66
C LEU A 55 1.49 24.39 17.13
N PRO A 56 1.48 25.69 17.52
CA PRO A 56 1.02 26.15 18.82
C PRO A 56 -0.30 25.46 19.22
N LYS A 57 -0.42 25.09 20.50
CA LYS A 57 -1.60 24.40 21.07
C LYS A 57 -2.84 25.29 21.18
N ASP A 58 -2.87 26.39 20.44
CA ASP A 58 -3.98 27.32 20.45
C ASP A 58 -5.22 26.65 19.83
N GLU A 59 -6.27 26.48 20.62
CA GLU A 59 -7.46 25.70 20.25
C GLU A 59 -8.24 26.34 19.10
N ASP A 60 -8.10 27.66 18.93
CA ASP A 60 -8.81 28.45 17.92
C ASP A 60 -8.11 28.49 16.55
N ARG A 61 -6.92 27.88 16.42
CA ARG A 61 -6.20 27.89 15.15
C ARG A 61 -6.87 26.98 14.12
N ALA A 62 -7.52 27.60 13.14
CA ALA A 62 -8.10 26.89 12.01
C ALA A 62 -7.03 26.13 11.21
N VAL A 63 -7.24 24.84 11.04
CA VAL A 63 -6.47 23.97 10.14
C VAL A 63 -7.38 23.62 8.96
N TYR A 64 -6.84 23.64 7.75
CA TYR A 64 -7.62 23.32 6.56
C TYR A 64 -7.08 22.07 5.88
N ARG A 65 -7.98 21.13 5.57
CA ARG A 65 -7.67 19.91 4.82
C ARG A 65 -8.32 19.94 3.46
N ILE A 66 -7.56 19.55 2.44
CA ILE A 66 -8.09 19.41 1.08
C ILE A 66 -8.85 18.09 0.96
N VAL A 67 -10.09 18.15 0.47
CA VAL A 67 -10.90 16.99 0.09
C VAL A 67 -11.41 17.21 -1.34
N GLY A 68 -10.78 16.55 -2.30
CA GLY A 68 -11.03 16.78 -3.72
C GLY A 68 -10.66 18.22 -4.11
N ARG A 69 -11.67 19.06 -4.35
CA ARG A 69 -11.50 20.50 -4.68
C ARG A 69 -11.94 21.44 -3.55
N ALA A 70 -12.38 20.90 -2.41
CA ALA A 70 -12.84 21.68 -1.28
C ALA A 70 -11.77 21.75 -0.18
N PHE A 71 -11.82 22.82 0.61
CA PHE A 71 -11.02 22.97 1.83
C PHE A 71 -11.96 22.88 3.03
N LEU A 72 -11.82 21.83 3.82
CA LEU A 72 -12.59 21.63 5.05
C LEU A 72 -11.82 22.25 6.21
N GLN A 73 -12.50 23.12 6.98
CA GLN A 73 -11.95 23.64 8.23
C GLN A 73 -12.06 22.58 9.32
N GLU A 74 -10.95 22.32 9.99
CA GLU A 74 -10.79 21.38 11.08
C GLU A 74 -9.96 22.03 12.21
N THR A 75 -9.96 21.41 13.38
CA THR A 75 -9.05 21.79 14.47
C THR A 75 -7.76 20.99 14.36
N ARG A 76 -6.69 21.48 15.01
CA ARG A 76 -5.42 20.72 15.11
C ARG A 76 -5.61 19.33 15.69
N ALA A 77 -6.48 19.17 16.70
CA ALA A 77 -6.77 17.89 17.33
C ALA A 77 -7.47 16.91 16.38
N SER A 78 -8.46 17.41 15.62
CA SER A 78 -9.15 16.63 14.58
C SER A 78 -8.16 16.20 13.47
N GLY A 79 -7.30 17.12 13.03
CA GLY A 79 -6.27 16.84 12.04
C GLY A 79 -5.32 15.73 12.49
N LEU A 80 -4.88 15.76 13.75
CA LEU A 80 -3.98 14.75 14.33
C LEU A 80 -4.60 13.35 14.34
N LEU A 81 -5.87 13.21 14.70
CA LEU A 81 -6.59 11.92 14.75
C LEU A 81 -6.67 11.22 13.40
N LEU A 82 -6.60 11.96 12.29
CA LEU A 82 -6.61 11.39 10.94
C LEU A 82 -5.28 10.72 10.54
N TYR A 83 -4.20 10.93 11.32
CA TYR A 83 -2.87 10.40 11.06
C TYR A 83 -2.36 9.51 12.22
N VAL A 84 -3.27 8.92 13.01
CA VAL A 84 -2.98 7.93 14.08
C VAL A 84 -3.37 6.53 13.61
#